data_AF-A0A4Y2LXH5-F1
#
_entry.id   AF-A0A4Y2LXH5-F1
#
_cell.length_a   1.000
_cell.length_b   1.000
_cell.length_c   1.000
_cell.angle_alpha   90.00
_cell.angle_beta   90.00
_cell.angle_gamma   90.00
#
_symmetry.space_group_name_H-M   'P 1'
#
loop_
_entity.id
_entity.type
_entity.pdbx_description
1 polymer ?
#
loop_
_entity_poly.entity_id
_entity_poly.type
_entity_poly.pdbx_seq_one_letter_code
_entity_poly.pdbx_strand_id
1 'polypeptide(L)'
;MYVRHGEKMDLIERDGSDSYGWVCQKFGVNAYHVKRTVRKGSWFDESKSSMPEVMILTYLWVKKTSNEWIVDEMNASEPTVVDWKSFCREVCVDMLENDSKDMEMLGDVGVIVEIDGSKFGKRKYNKGKRVDGETSQQFKEQYPDVSTGRSKFCDIRPEEICPRHETP
;
A
#
# COMPACT_ATOMS: atom_id res chain seq x y z
N MET A 1 -6.47 -15.59 -11.62
CA MET A 1 -6.67 -17.06 -11.46
C MET A 1 -5.44 -17.62 -10.77
N TYR A 2 -5.57 -18.25 -9.59
CA TYR A 2 -4.42 -18.79 -8.86
C TYR A 2 -3.91 -20.06 -9.55
N VAL A 3 -2.63 -20.07 -9.91
CA VAL A 3 -1.95 -21.20 -10.58
C VAL A 3 -0.81 -21.67 -9.68
N ARG A 4 -0.71 -22.99 -9.46
CA ARG A 4 0.46 -23.60 -8.81
C ARG A 4 0.85 -24.85 -9.59
N HIS A 5 2.15 -25.04 -9.81
CA HIS A 5 2.68 -26.12 -10.66
C HIS A 5 2.13 -26.12 -12.10
N GLY A 6 1.76 -24.93 -12.61
CA GLY A 6 1.14 -24.80 -13.93
C GLY A 6 -0.34 -25.24 -13.99
N GLU A 7 -0.90 -25.71 -12.89
CA GLU A 7 -2.30 -26.15 -12.80
C GLU A 7 -3.14 -25.10 -12.07
N LYS A 8 -4.35 -24.86 -12.59
CA LYS A 8 -5.36 -23.99 -11.96
C LYS A 8 -5.80 -24.62 -10.64
N MET A 9 -5.92 -23.81 -9.59
CA MET A 9 -6.49 -24.28 -8.33
C MET A 9 -8.03 -24.31 -8.39
N ASP A 10 -8.61 -25.30 -7.73
CA ASP A 10 -10.06 -25.43 -7.54
C ASP A 10 -10.50 -24.69 -6.28
N LEU A 11 -11.64 -24.00 -6.34
CA LEU A 11 -12.26 -23.38 -5.18
C LEU A 11 -13.18 -24.39 -4.51
N ILE A 12 -12.98 -24.64 -3.23
CA ILE A 12 -13.78 -25.59 -2.45
C ILE A 12 -14.37 -24.93 -1.20
N GLU A 13 -15.53 -25.40 -0.76
CA GLU A 13 -16.10 -25.05 0.54
C GLU A 13 -15.25 -25.59 1.68
N ARG A 14 -15.22 -24.84 2.78
CA ARG A 14 -14.46 -25.14 3.99
C ARG A 14 -15.14 -24.63 5.25
N ASP A 15 -14.88 -25.34 6.34
CA ASP A 15 -15.14 -24.83 7.67
C ASP A 15 -14.18 -23.66 7.97
N GLY A 16 -14.72 -22.50 8.35
CA GLY A 16 -13.94 -21.31 8.67
C GLY A 16 -14.71 -20.01 8.40
N SER A 17 -14.10 -18.88 8.77
CA SER A 17 -14.69 -17.54 8.63
C SER A 17 -15.02 -17.17 7.19
N ASP A 18 -14.21 -17.62 6.22
CA ASP A 18 -14.37 -17.26 4.81
C ASP A 18 -15.18 -18.28 4.00
N SER A 19 -15.60 -19.40 4.61
CA SER A 19 -16.36 -20.51 4.01
C SER A 19 -15.77 -21.21 2.76
N TYR A 20 -14.68 -20.69 2.19
CA TYR A 20 -14.04 -21.22 0.98
C TYR A 20 -12.51 -21.23 1.07
N GLY A 21 -11.87 -22.07 0.24
CA GLY A 21 -10.42 -22.08 0.08
C GLY A 21 -9.97 -22.68 -1.26
N TRP A 22 -8.78 -22.32 -1.70
CA TRP A 22 -8.16 -22.86 -2.92
C TRP A 22 -7.46 -24.18 -2.63
N VAL A 23 -7.68 -25.18 -3.49
CA VAL A 23 -7.00 -26.48 -3.45
C VAL A 23 -6.38 -26.82 -4.79
N CYS A 24 -5.18 -27.36 -4.74
CA CYS A 24 -4.57 -28.02 -5.88
C CYS A 24 -4.07 -29.38 -5.40
N GLN A 25 -4.61 -30.44 -5.98
CA GLN A 25 -4.37 -31.80 -5.55
C GLN A 25 -4.09 -32.71 -6.74
N LYS A 26 -2.99 -33.45 -6.66
CA LYS A 26 -2.61 -34.48 -7.63
C LYS A 26 -2.33 -35.78 -6.90
N PHE A 27 -2.85 -36.88 -7.43
CA PHE A 27 -2.58 -38.24 -6.96
C PHE A 27 -1.56 -38.94 -7.87
N GLY A 28 -0.85 -39.94 -7.35
CA GLY A 28 0.12 -40.74 -8.13
C GLY A 28 1.57 -40.23 -8.04
N VAL A 29 2.33 -40.36 -9.14
CA VAL A 29 3.73 -39.92 -9.20
C VAL A 29 3.79 -38.39 -9.12
N ASN A 30 4.66 -37.87 -8.24
CA ASN A 30 4.70 -36.44 -7.85
C ASN A 30 3.38 -35.95 -7.25
N ALA A 31 2.74 -36.77 -6.42
CA ALA A 31 1.53 -36.38 -5.68
C ALA A 31 1.78 -35.15 -4.81
N TYR A 32 0.79 -34.28 -4.77
CA TYR A 32 0.81 -33.10 -3.92
C TYR A 32 -0.61 -32.74 -3.49
N HIS A 33 -0.72 -32.06 -2.35
CA HIS A 33 -1.98 -31.51 -1.86
C HIS A 33 -1.71 -30.15 -1.23
N VAL A 34 -2.25 -29.10 -1.85
CA VAL A 34 -1.91 -27.71 -1.51
C VAL A 34 -3.18 -26.98 -1.21
N LYS A 35 -3.19 -26.26 -0.09
CA LYS A 35 -4.31 -25.48 0.39
C LYS A 35 -3.89 -24.02 0.52
N ARG A 36 -4.73 -23.09 0.09
CA ARG A 36 -4.58 -21.64 0.32
C ARG A 36 -5.91 -21.02 0.74
N THR A 37 -5.85 -19.94 1.51
CA THR A 37 -7.02 -19.13 1.84
C THR A 37 -7.46 -18.37 0.59
N VAL A 38 -8.75 -18.01 0.51
CA VAL A 38 -9.25 -17.13 -0.56
C VAL A 38 -8.62 -15.74 -0.52
N ARG A 39 -8.12 -15.34 0.64
CA ARG A 39 -7.49 -14.05 0.91
C ARG A 39 -6.05 -13.94 0.41
N LYS A 40 -5.36 -15.06 0.17
CA LYS A 40 -3.93 -15.06 -0.15
C LYS A 40 -3.66 -14.18 -1.38
N GLY A 41 -2.72 -13.24 -1.31
CA GLY A 41 -2.39 -12.34 -2.43
C GLY A 41 -3.42 -11.24 -2.71
N SER A 42 -4.37 -11.03 -1.80
CA SER A 42 -5.35 -9.94 -1.89
C SER A 42 -5.16 -8.96 -0.74
N TRP A 43 -5.85 -7.82 -0.81
CA TRP A 43 -5.93 -6.85 0.28
C TRP A 43 -6.34 -7.44 1.65
N PHE A 44 -7.03 -8.59 1.66
CA PHE A 44 -7.43 -9.29 2.88
C PHE A 44 -6.39 -10.30 3.39
N ASP A 45 -5.27 -10.49 2.70
CA ASP A 45 -4.26 -11.50 3.08
C ASP A 45 -3.78 -11.27 4.52
N GLU A 46 -3.45 -12.35 5.22
CA GLU A 46 -2.89 -12.35 6.60
C GLU A 46 -3.69 -11.59 7.70
N SER A 47 -4.82 -10.97 7.35
CA SER A 47 -5.71 -10.30 8.28
C SER A 47 -6.38 -11.30 9.21
N LYS A 48 -6.45 -10.95 10.50
CA LYS A 48 -7.10 -11.77 11.54
C LYS A 48 -8.61 -11.53 11.61
N SER A 49 -9.06 -10.36 11.16
CA SER A 49 -10.48 -9.98 11.10
C SER A 49 -11.19 -10.63 9.92
N SER A 50 -12.50 -10.82 10.03
CA SER A 50 -13.34 -11.28 8.92
C SER A 50 -13.33 -10.27 7.77
N MET A 51 -13.58 -10.72 6.53
CA MET A 51 -13.65 -9.79 5.37
C MET A 51 -14.72 -8.70 5.59
N PRO A 52 -15.92 -9.00 6.13
CA PRO A 52 -16.90 -7.97 6.48
C PRO A 52 -16.40 -6.95 7.51
N GLU A 53 -15.72 -7.39 8.57
CA GLU A 53 -15.13 -6.47 9.57
C GLU A 53 -14.11 -5.53 8.94
N VAL A 54 -13.23 -6.07 8.09
CA VAL A 54 -12.26 -5.29 7.32
C VAL A 54 -12.94 -4.23 6.45
N MET A 55 -14.02 -4.61 5.76
CA MET A 55 -14.79 -3.68 4.93
C MET A 55 -15.42 -2.55 5.76
N ILE A 56 -16.01 -2.89 6.92
CA ILE A 56 -16.62 -1.91 7.82
C ILE A 56 -15.55 -0.98 8.41
N LEU A 57 -14.43 -1.52 8.89
CA LEU A 57 -13.32 -0.72 9.42
C LEU A 57 -12.79 0.27 8.39
N THR A 58 -12.68 -0.16 7.14
CA THR A 58 -12.23 0.69 6.02
C THR A 58 -13.24 1.78 5.70
N TYR A 59 -14.54 1.44 5.66
CA TYR A 59 -15.59 2.44 5.51
C TYR A 59 -15.56 3.49 6.63
N LEU A 60 -15.42 3.07 7.88
CA LEU A 60 -15.34 3.97 9.04
C LEU A 60 -14.08 4.85 9.01
N TRP A 61 -12.95 4.32 8.52
CA TRP A 61 -11.76 5.12 8.27
C TRP A 61 -12.00 6.20 7.22
N VAL A 62 -12.62 5.86 6.08
CA VAL A 62 -12.97 6.83 5.03
C VAL A 62 -13.92 7.91 5.56
N LYS A 63 -14.87 7.54 6.43
CA LYS A 63 -15.79 8.47 7.10
C LYS A 63 -15.13 9.34 8.17
N LYS A 64 -13.82 9.18 8.41
CA LYS A 64 -13.03 9.91 9.42
C LYS A 64 -13.57 9.73 10.84
N THR A 65 -14.13 8.55 11.13
CA THR A 65 -14.64 8.21 12.46
C THR A 65 -13.50 8.12 13.48
N SER A 66 -13.74 8.56 14.73
CA SER A 66 -12.73 8.51 15.79
C SER A 66 -12.36 7.08 16.17
N ASN A 67 -11.14 6.86 16.68
CA ASN A 67 -10.71 5.52 17.10
C ASN A 67 -11.56 5.01 18.26
N GLU A 68 -11.85 5.87 19.24
CA GLU A 68 -12.67 5.54 20.41
C GLU A 68 -14.03 4.97 20.02
N TRP A 69 -14.71 5.60 19.05
CA TRP A 69 -16.02 5.14 18.59
C TRP A 69 -15.92 3.79 17.85
N ILE A 70 -14.88 3.59 17.04
CA ILE A 70 -14.68 2.33 16.31
C ILE A 70 -14.38 1.18 17.29
N VAL A 71 -13.52 1.42 18.29
CA VAL A 71 -13.24 0.46 19.36
C VAL A 71 -14.54 0.11 20.09
N ASP A 72 -15.31 1.15 20.42
CA ASP A 72 -16.71 1.16 20.88
C ASP A 72 -17.60 0.12 20.20
N GLU A 73 -17.93 0.47 18.95
CA GLU A 73 -18.95 -0.18 18.14
C GLU A 73 -18.53 -1.56 17.63
N MET A 74 -17.26 -1.72 17.25
CA MET A 74 -16.77 -2.95 16.62
C MET A 74 -16.23 -3.95 17.64
N ASN A 75 -16.16 -3.59 18.93
CA ASN A 75 -15.49 -4.37 19.97
C ASN A 75 -14.06 -4.79 19.56
N ALA A 76 -13.38 -3.90 18.84
CA ALA A 76 -12.02 -4.10 18.34
C ALA A 76 -11.01 -3.53 19.34
N SER A 77 -9.80 -4.11 19.42
CA SER A 77 -8.77 -3.50 20.25
C SER A 77 -8.24 -2.22 19.63
N GLU A 78 -7.92 -1.22 20.46
CA GLU A 78 -7.34 0.04 19.99
C GLU A 78 -6.10 -0.15 19.09
N PRO A 79 -5.14 -1.04 19.41
CA PRO A 79 -4.03 -1.33 18.52
C PRO A 79 -4.48 -1.82 17.14
N THR A 80 -5.50 -2.67 17.07
CA THR A 80 -6.04 -3.17 15.78
C THR A 80 -6.58 -2.03 14.94
N VAL A 81 -7.30 -1.08 15.55
CA VAL A 81 -7.86 0.09 14.83
C VAL A 81 -6.74 1.01 14.33
N VAL A 82 -5.72 1.26 15.16
CA VAL A 82 -4.56 2.09 14.78
C VAL A 82 -3.78 1.43 13.64
N ASP A 83 -3.45 0.15 13.77
CA ASP A 83 -2.72 -0.62 12.77
C ASP A 83 -3.49 -0.65 11.44
N TRP A 84 -4.80 -0.90 11.49
CA TRP A 84 -5.64 -0.92 10.29
C TRP A 84 -5.67 0.43 9.58
N LYS A 85 -5.79 1.54 10.33
CA LYS A 85 -5.76 2.88 9.74
C LYS A 85 -4.39 3.22 9.16
N SER A 86 -3.29 2.72 9.74
CA SER A 86 -1.95 2.84 9.16
C SER A 86 -1.84 2.08 7.86
N PHE A 87 -2.32 0.84 7.83
CA PHE A 87 -2.37 0.04 6.61
C PHE A 87 -3.16 0.73 5.48
N CYS A 88 -4.32 1.32 5.80
CA CYS A 88 -5.09 2.08 4.81
C CYS A 88 -4.31 3.28 4.25
N ARG A 89 -3.49 3.96 5.07
CA ARG A 89 -2.61 5.05 4.61
C ARG A 89 -1.49 4.54 3.72
N GLU A 90 -0.85 3.42 4.08
CA GLU A 90 0.22 2.81 3.29
C GLU A 90 -0.26 2.49 1.87
N VAL A 91 -1.47 1.94 1.72
CA VAL A 91 -2.08 1.69 0.40
C VAL A 91 -2.26 2.98 -0.41
N CYS A 92 -2.68 4.08 0.22
CA CYS A 92 -2.78 5.37 -0.47
C CYS A 92 -1.42 5.94 -0.86
N VAL A 93 -0.39 5.78 -0.02
CA VAL A 93 0.98 6.23 -0.33
C VAL A 93 1.54 5.42 -1.50
N ASP A 94 1.40 4.09 -1.48
CA ASP A 94 1.87 3.22 -2.57
C ASP A 94 1.18 3.56 -3.90
N MET A 95 -0.14 3.85 -3.88
CA MET A 95 -0.85 4.34 -5.06
C MET A 95 -0.20 5.63 -5.60
N LEU A 96 0.05 6.62 -4.75
CA LEU A 96 0.64 7.89 -5.17
C LEU A 96 2.09 7.73 -5.65
N GLU A 97 2.88 6.87 -5.02
CA GLU A 97 4.26 6.57 -5.41
C GLU A 97 4.35 5.78 -6.73
N ASN A 98 3.37 4.92 -7.01
CA ASN A 98 3.32 4.16 -8.25
C ASN A 98 2.71 4.98 -9.41
N ASP A 99 1.67 5.76 -9.14
CA ASP A 99 1.07 6.66 -10.14
C ASP A 99 2.02 7.84 -10.47
N SER A 100 2.89 8.24 -9.53
CA SER A 100 3.90 9.27 -9.79
C SER A 100 5.07 8.81 -10.67
N LYS A 101 5.18 7.53 -11.00
CA LYS A 101 6.09 7.07 -12.07
C LYS A 101 5.62 7.49 -13.46
N ASP A 102 4.30 7.67 -13.63
CA ASP A 102 3.66 8.19 -14.84
C ASP A 102 3.30 9.68 -14.73
N MET A 103 3.41 10.29 -13.53
CA MET A 103 3.38 11.74 -13.38
C MET A 103 4.62 12.28 -14.06
N GLU A 104 4.43 12.83 -15.27
CA GLU A 104 5.44 13.54 -16.03
C GLU A 104 6.32 14.34 -15.07
N MET A 105 7.61 14.00 -15.04
CA MET A 105 8.65 14.88 -14.52
C MET A 105 8.26 16.32 -14.87
N LEU A 106 8.30 17.23 -13.89
CA LEU A 106 8.16 18.66 -14.19
C LEU A 106 9.31 19.04 -15.14
N GLY A 107 9.02 19.04 -16.44
CA GLY A 107 9.98 19.21 -17.52
C GLY A 107 10.02 18.02 -18.49
N ASP A 108 9.24 18.12 -19.57
CA ASP A 108 9.50 17.35 -20.80
C ASP A 108 10.71 17.94 -21.56
N VAL A 109 11.30 17.20 -22.50
CA VAL A 109 12.46 17.63 -23.31
C VAL A 109 12.09 18.90 -24.10
N GLY A 110 12.58 20.04 -23.62
CA GLY A 110 12.33 21.36 -24.23
C GLY A 110 11.38 22.26 -23.43
N VAL A 111 10.85 21.80 -22.30
CA VAL A 111 10.04 22.62 -21.39
C VAL A 111 10.95 23.34 -20.39
N ILE A 112 10.95 24.67 -20.44
CA ILE A 112 11.63 25.52 -19.46
C ILE A 112 10.73 25.63 -18.23
N VAL A 113 11.12 24.98 -17.14
CA VAL A 113 10.45 25.11 -15.84
C VAL A 113 11.02 26.33 -15.13
N GLU A 114 10.17 27.32 -14.85
CA GLU A 114 10.54 28.51 -14.08
C GLU A 114 10.62 28.17 -12.59
N ILE A 115 11.80 28.36 -11.99
CA ILE A 115 12.02 28.16 -10.56
C ILE A 115 11.85 29.51 -9.86
N ASP A 116 10.70 29.73 -9.23
CA ASP A 116 10.47 30.91 -8.39
C ASP A 116 11.15 30.73 -7.03
N GLY A 117 12.44 31.08 -6.97
CA GLY A 117 13.19 31.21 -5.72
C GLY A 117 14.31 30.19 -5.52
N SER A 118 15.47 30.43 -6.14
CA SER A 118 16.71 29.74 -5.84
C SER A 118 17.80 30.73 -5.43
N LYS A 119 18.19 30.73 -4.14
CA LYS A 119 19.38 31.47 -3.68
C LYS A 119 20.64 30.64 -3.90
N PHE A 120 21.03 30.45 -5.16
CA PHE A 120 22.35 29.88 -5.48
C PHE A 120 23.42 30.99 -5.46
N GLY A 121 24.02 31.20 -4.28
CA GLY A 121 25.15 32.12 -4.15
C GLY A 121 26.46 31.49 -4.64
N LYS A 122 26.84 31.67 -5.90
CA LYS A 122 28.25 31.52 -6.30
C LYS A 122 28.94 32.89 -6.31
N ARG A 123 30.10 32.99 -5.66
CA ARG A 123 30.91 34.22 -5.57
C ARG A 123 31.33 34.66 -6.97
N LYS A 124 31.02 35.90 -7.36
CA LYS A 124 31.72 36.60 -8.44
C LYS A 124 32.85 37.43 -7.81
N TYR A 125 34.10 37.16 -8.18
CA TYR A 125 35.31 37.94 -7.82
C TYR A 125 35.78 37.98 -6.35
N ASN A 126 35.42 37.02 -5.49
CA ASN A 126 35.96 36.89 -4.12
C ASN A 126 35.98 38.19 -3.27
N LYS A 127 35.05 39.14 -3.50
CA LYS A 127 34.93 40.37 -2.72
C LYS A 127 33.49 40.57 -2.22
N GLY A 128 33.35 40.92 -0.94
CA GLY A 128 32.08 41.13 -0.23
C GLY A 128 31.94 40.28 1.05
N LYS A 129 31.19 40.78 2.04
CA LYS A 129 30.95 40.08 3.33
C LYS A 129 30.31 38.70 3.08
N ARG A 130 30.74 37.70 3.85
CA ARG A 130 30.06 36.39 3.92
C ARG A 130 28.63 36.65 4.41
N VAL A 131 27.65 36.36 3.56
CA VAL A 131 26.34 35.93 4.06
C VAL A 131 26.48 34.43 4.25
N ASP A 132 26.28 33.95 5.47
CA ASP A 132 26.21 32.52 5.73
C ASP A 132 24.95 32.02 5.03
N GLY A 133 25.15 31.53 3.80
CA GLY A 133 24.13 30.86 3.04
C GLY A 133 23.94 29.49 3.65
N GLU A 134 23.13 29.40 4.71
CA GLU A 134 22.43 28.16 4.94
C GLU A 134 21.62 27.89 3.68
N THR A 135 21.97 26.80 2.99
CA THR A 135 21.19 26.32 1.86
C THR A 135 19.92 25.73 2.44
N SER A 136 18.96 26.56 2.80
CA SER A 136 17.64 26.10 3.20
C SER A 136 16.86 25.83 1.92
N GLN A 137 16.98 24.62 1.40
CA GLN A 137 15.91 24.02 0.62
C GLN A 137 14.79 23.72 1.62
N GLN A 138 13.83 24.64 1.78
CA GLN A 138 12.61 24.30 2.51
C GLN A 138 11.70 23.51 1.58
N PHE A 139 11.88 22.20 1.53
CA PHE A 139 10.75 21.31 1.33
C PHE A 139 10.09 21.15 2.70
N LYS A 140 8.95 21.80 2.91
CA LYS A 140 8.11 21.49 4.07
C LYS A 140 7.27 20.27 3.74
N GLU A 141 7.84 19.10 3.97
CA GLU A 141 7.05 17.94 4.37
C GLU A 141 7.65 17.39 5.65
N GLN A 142 7.06 17.82 6.77
CA GLN A 142 7.28 17.18 8.04
C GLN A 142 6.13 16.19 8.25
N TYR A 143 6.33 14.96 7.82
CA TYR A 143 5.66 13.82 8.44
C TYR A 143 6.71 13.08 9.28
N PRO A 144 6.43 12.77 10.56
CA PRO A 144 7.40 12.11 11.41
C PRO A 144 7.79 10.76 10.82
N ASP A 145 9.10 10.52 10.80
CA ASP A 145 9.70 9.21 10.55
C ASP A 145 9.11 8.21 11.57
N VAL A 146 8.20 7.36 11.10
CA VAL A 146 7.79 6.18 11.86
C VAL A 146 8.71 5.06 11.44
N SER A 147 9.76 4.94 12.25
CA SER A 147 10.55 3.75 12.54
C SER A 147 10.16 2.50 11.75
N THR A 148 11.04 2.16 10.83
CA THR A 148 11.42 0.83 10.33
C THR A 148 10.83 -0.36 11.09
N GLY A 149 9.56 -0.64 10.83
CA GLY A 149 8.94 -1.95 11.01
C GLY A 149 8.48 -2.38 9.64
N ARG A 150 9.33 -3.09 8.90
CA ARG A 150 8.98 -3.66 7.59
C ARG A 150 7.83 -4.64 7.77
N SER A 151 6.60 -4.15 7.70
CA SER A 151 5.43 -4.99 7.52
C SER A 151 5.64 -5.70 6.19
N LYS A 152 5.65 -7.04 6.20
CA LYS A 152 5.86 -7.88 5.02
C LYS A 152 4.68 -7.85 4.04
N PHE A 153 3.82 -6.84 4.15
CA PHE A 153 2.58 -6.71 3.40
C PHE A 153 2.74 -5.91 2.10
N CYS A 154 3.86 -5.20 1.96
CA CYS A 154 4.21 -4.38 0.78
C CYS A 154 4.48 -5.17 -0.52
N ASP A 155 4.24 -6.48 -0.56
CA ASP A 155 4.45 -7.31 -1.76
C ASP A 155 3.17 -7.42 -2.63
N ILE A 156 2.05 -6.82 -2.24
CA ILE A 156 0.81 -6.82 -3.06
C ILE A 156 0.85 -5.60 -4.00
N ARG A 157 1.28 -5.84 -5.24
CA ARG A 157 1.25 -4.81 -6.28
C ARG A 157 -0.21 -4.42 -6.61
N PRO A 158 -0.51 -3.13 -6.86
CA PRO A 158 -1.85 -2.66 -7.22
C PRO A 158 -2.49 -3.42 -8.40
N GLU A 159 -1.66 -3.89 -9.33
CA GLU A 159 -2.07 -4.69 -10.49
C GLU A 159 -2.58 -6.12 -10.15
N GLU A 160 -2.43 -6.58 -8.91
CA GLU A 160 -2.97 -7.85 -8.42
C GLU A 160 -4.36 -7.70 -7.74
N ILE A 161 -4.84 -6.46 -7.53
CA ILE A 161 -6.10 -6.17 -6.81
C ILE A 161 -7.34 -6.38 -7.71
N CYS A 162 -7.21 -6.29 -9.04
CA CYS A 162 -8.20 -6.77 -10.01
C CYS A 162 -7.59 -6.72 -11.42
N PRO A 163 -7.48 -7.83 -12.16
CA PRO A 163 -7.25 -7.73 -13.60
C PRO A 163 -8.49 -7.08 -14.21
N ARG A 164 -8.33 -5.87 -14.76
CA ARG A 164 -9.30 -5.29 -15.68
C ARG A 164 -9.49 -6.33 -16.80
N HIS A 165 -10.65 -6.98 -16.79
CA HIS A 165 -11.05 -7.81 -17.91
C HIS A 165 -11.25 -6.89 -19.11
N GLU A 166 -10.27 -6.82 -19.99
CA GLU A 166 -10.54 -6.49 -21.39
C GLU A 166 -11.29 -7.69 -21.95
N THR A 167 -12.61 -7.55 -22.08
CA THR A 167 -13.44 -8.50 -22.84
C THR A 167 -13.28 -8.21 -24.34
N PRO A 168 -13.47 -9.24 -25.20
CA PRO A 168 -13.20 -9.16 -26.64
C PRO A 168 -14.02 -8.13 -27.41
#